data_AF-A0A0R0J794-F1
#
_entry.id   AF-A0A0R0J794-F1
#
_cell.length_a   1.000
_cell.length_b   1.000
_cell.length_c   1.000
_cell.angle_alpha   90.00
_cell.angle_beta   90.00
_cell.angle_gamma   90.00
#
_symmetry.space_group_name_H-M   'P 1'
#
loop_
_entity.id
_entity.type
_entity.pdbx_description
1 polymer ?
#
loop_
_entity_poly.entity_id
_entity_poly.type
_entity_poly.pdbx_seq_one_letter_code
_entity_poly.pdbx_strand_id
1 'polypeptide(L)'
;MDLEMENRLAAMLMREVAELRWQSEREGVMAYLRKPNVRTRPNSCFLAATIRGVQQANRVVEVNEMWRLRQKEDIGRQVLTYGESHQCISSSFKEGHGHADEPRG
;
A
#
# COMPACT_ATOMS: atom_id res chain seq x y z
N MET A 1 -16.98 -2.10 20.74
CA MET A 1 -16.15 -1.72 21.89
C MET A 1 -16.86 -0.56 22.57
N ASP A 2 -16.80 -0.46 23.89
CA ASP A 2 -17.47 0.60 24.64
C ASP A 2 -16.54 1.81 24.79
N LEU A 3 -17.03 3.02 24.51
CA LEU A 3 -16.22 4.25 24.50
C LEU A 3 -15.63 4.54 25.88
N GLU A 4 -16.35 4.19 26.94
CA GLU A 4 -15.88 4.35 28.31
C GLU A 4 -14.66 3.47 28.60
N MET A 5 -14.66 2.23 28.08
CA MET A 5 -13.53 1.30 28.21
C MET A 5 -12.31 1.82 27.45
N GLU A 6 -12.50 2.35 26.24
CA GLU A 6 -11.42 2.95 25.44
C GLU A 6 -10.80 4.16 26.13
N ASN A 7 -11.63 5.03 26.71
CA ASN A 7 -11.15 6.20 27.47
C ASN A 7 -10.38 5.79 28.73
N ARG A 8 -10.85 4.78 29.47
CA ARG A 8 -10.10 4.24 30.62
C ARG A 8 -8.73 3.71 30.20
N LEU A 9 -8.68 2.99 29.08
CA LEU A 9 -7.42 2.47 28.53
C LEU A 9 -6.49 3.61 28.10
N ALA A 10 -7.01 4.62 27.41
CA ALA A 10 -6.26 5.80 27.00
C ALA A 10 -5.67 6.55 28.21
N ALA A 11 -6.45 6.74 29.26
CA ALA A 11 -5.98 7.37 30.51
C ALA A 11 -4.86 6.56 31.17
N MET A 12 -4.97 5.23 31.19
CA MET A 12 -3.96 4.33 31.74
C MET A 12 -2.64 4.44 30.96
N LEU A 13 -2.71 4.41 29.63
CA LEU A 13 -1.55 4.58 28.74
C LEU A 13 -0.90 5.95 28.92
N MET A 14 -1.69 7.03 29.00
CA MET A 14 -1.16 8.39 29.21
C MET A 14 -0.36 8.49 30.51
N ARG A 15 -0.87 7.87 31.58
CA ARG A 15 -0.18 7.86 32.89
C ARG A 15 1.15 7.13 32.81
N GLU A 16 1.16 5.97 32.17
CA GLU A 16 2.35 5.14 32.03
C GLU A 16 3.41 5.80 31.13
N VAL A 17 2.98 6.49 30.07
CA VAL A 17 3.87 7.31 29.23
C VAL A 17 4.48 8.46 30.05
N ALA A 18 3.69 9.12 30.90
CA ALA A 18 4.21 10.19 31.76
C ALA A 18 5.25 9.68 32.76
N GLU A 19 5.02 8.52 33.36
CA GLU A 19 5.99 7.85 34.25
C GLU A 19 7.26 7.46 33.49
N LEU A 20 7.15 6.95 32.26
CA LEU A 20 8.30 6.63 31.42
C LEU A 20 9.13 7.87 31.08
N ARG A 21 8.47 9.00 30.79
CA ARG A 21 9.14 10.27 30.54
C ARG A 21 9.91 10.74 31.77
N TRP A 22 9.29 10.69 32.94
CA TRP A 22 9.95 11.04 34.20
C TRP A 22 11.16 10.14 34.49
N GLN A 23 11.05 8.83 34.25
CA GLN A 23 12.18 7.91 34.36
C GLN A 23 13.28 8.23 33.35
N SER A 24 12.91 8.62 32.12
CA SER A 24 13.88 8.98 31.08
C SER A 24 14.66 10.26 31.38
N GLU A 25 14.07 11.20 32.12
CA GLU A 25 14.79 12.39 32.59
C GLU A 25 15.88 12.02 33.61
N ARG A 26 15.67 10.95 34.39
CA ARG A 26 16.62 10.49 35.42
C ARG A 26 17.66 9.50 34.90
N GLU A 27 17.23 8.53 34.09
CA GLU A 27 18.06 7.40 33.62
C GLU A 27 18.46 7.54 32.13
N GLY A 28 17.98 8.58 31.44
CA GLY A 28 18.23 8.79 30.02
C GLY A 28 17.57 7.72 29.14
N VAL A 29 18.27 7.35 28.07
CA VAL A 29 17.80 6.34 27.09
C VAL A 29 17.57 4.96 27.73
N MET A 30 18.25 4.65 28.84
CA MET A 30 18.11 3.36 29.52
C MET A 30 16.69 3.10 30.02
N ALA A 31 15.92 4.15 30.33
CA ALA A 31 14.53 4.01 30.75
C ALA A 31 13.66 3.33 29.66
N TYR A 32 13.90 3.64 28.38
CA TYR A 32 13.15 3.04 27.27
C TYR A 32 13.61 1.62 26.93
N LEU A 33 14.88 1.31 27.18
CA LEU A 33 15.47 0.00 26.89
C LEU A 33 15.23 -1.02 28.00
N ARG A 34 14.80 -0.57 29.18
CA ARG A 34 14.50 -1.42 30.33
C ARG A 34 13.28 -2.27 30.02
N LYS A 35 13.52 -3.45 29.46
CA LYS A 35 12.47 -4.44 29.21
C LYS A 35 11.79 -4.74 30.54
N PRO A 36 10.44 -4.73 30.61
CA PRO A 36 9.75 -5.11 31.83
C PRO A 36 10.21 -6.51 32.22
N ASN A 37 10.49 -6.71 33.52
CA ASN A 37 11.02 -7.96 34.07
C ASN A 37 9.92 -9.03 34.13
N VAL A 38 9.29 -9.29 32.99
CA VAL A 38 8.31 -10.35 32.84
C VAL A 38 9.10 -11.60 32.51
N ARG A 39 9.49 -12.34 33.55
CA ARG A 39 10.19 -13.64 33.45
C ARG A 39 9.32 -14.75 32.83
N THR A 40 8.13 -14.43 32.37
CA THR A 40 7.24 -15.37 31.70
C THR A 40 7.74 -15.60 30.28
N ARG A 41 8.08 -16.85 29.96
CA ARG A 41 8.37 -17.26 28.59
C ARG A 41 7.21 -16.76 27.70
N PRO A 42 7.46 -15.86 26.73
CA PRO A 42 6.39 -15.29 25.94
C PRO A 42 5.61 -16.41 25.27
N ASN A 43 4.28 -16.33 25.35
CA ASN A 43 3.38 -17.39 24.89
C ASN A 43 3.72 -17.72 23.43
N SER A 44 4.28 -18.90 23.20
CA SER A 44 4.76 -19.31 21.87
C SER A 44 3.62 -19.36 20.85
N CYS A 45 2.40 -19.65 21.29
CA CYS A 45 1.21 -19.61 20.45
C CYS A 45 0.89 -18.17 20.02
N PHE A 46 0.94 -17.21 20.97
CA PHE A 46 0.76 -15.80 20.65
C PHE A 46 1.83 -15.31 19.66
N LEU A 47 3.11 -15.61 19.92
CA LEU A 47 4.20 -15.23 19.02
C LEU A 47 4.01 -15.82 17.61
N ALA A 48 3.67 -17.10 17.51
CA ALA A 48 3.40 -17.75 16.23
C ALA A 48 2.20 -17.12 15.52
N ALA A 49 1.13 -16.78 16.24
CA ALA A 49 -0.05 -16.11 15.69
C ALA A 49 0.28 -14.71 15.17
N THR A 50 1.03 -13.91 15.94
CA THR A 50 1.47 -12.58 15.52
C THR A 50 2.33 -12.65 14.27
N ILE A 51 3.30 -13.57 14.24
CA ILE A 51 4.18 -13.76 13.06
C ILE A 51 3.34 -14.17 11.84
N ARG A 52 2.39 -15.11 12.00
CA ARG A 52 1.49 -15.51 10.90
C ARG A 52 0.64 -14.35 10.40
N GLY A 53 0.13 -13.51 11.31
CA GLY A 53 -0.64 -12.32 10.96
C GLY A 53 0.16 -11.32 10.13
N VAL A 54 1.38 -11.01 10.56
CA VAL A 54 2.31 -10.15 9.79
C VAL A 54 2.62 -10.74 8.43
N GLN A 55 2.94 -12.04 8.36
CA GLN A 55 3.19 -12.72 7.10
C GLN A 55 1.98 -12.70 6.16
N GLN A 56 0.77 -12.83 6.70
CA GLN A 56 -0.45 -12.73 5.90
C GLN A 56 -0.66 -11.31 5.36
N ALA A 57 -0.45 -10.29 6.19
CA ALA A 57 -0.53 -8.89 5.75
C ALA A 57 0.48 -8.60 4.62
N ASN A 58 1.72 -9.07 4.78
CA ASN A 58 2.77 -8.92 3.76
C ASN A 58 2.37 -9.61 2.45
N ARG A 59 1.86 -10.85 2.50
CA ARG A 59 1.38 -11.56 1.30
C ARG A 59 0.24 -10.82 0.60
N VAL A 60 -0.68 -10.20 1.35
CA VAL A 60 -1.76 -9.41 0.76
C VAL A 60 -1.22 -8.17 0.05
N VAL A 61 -0.20 -7.52 0.60
CA VAL A 61 0.48 -6.38 -0.04
C VAL A 61 1.15 -6.83 -1.35
N GLU A 62 1.93 -7.91 -1.33
CA GLU A 62 2.59 -8.46 -2.53
C GLU A 62 1.57 -8.80 -3.64
N VAL A 63 0.47 -9.46 -3.28
CA VAL A 63 -0.60 -9.79 -4.24
C VAL A 63 -1.23 -8.52 -4.81
N ASN A 64 -1.49 -7.50 -3.99
CA ASN A 64 -2.02 -6.22 -4.45
C ASN A 64 -1.05 -5.49 -5.39
N GLU A 65 0.25 -5.54 -5.13
CA GLU A 65 1.26 -4.99 -6.03
C GLU A 65 1.26 -5.72 -7.38
N MET A 66 1.20 -7.07 -7.36
CA MET A 66 1.10 -7.88 -8.57
C MET A 66 -0.15 -7.55 -9.40
N TRP A 67 -1.31 -7.37 -8.75
CA TRP A 67 -2.53 -6.95 -9.43
C TRP A 67 -2.41 -5.54 -10.03
N ARG A 68 -1.76 -4.60 -9.34
CA ARG A 68 -1.53 -3.25 -9.88
C ARG A 68 -0.62 -3.26 -11.10
N LEU A 69 0.45 -4.04 -11.06
CA LEU A 69 1.34 -4.22 -12.21
C LEU A 69 0.57 -4.81 -13.40
N ARG A 70 -0.23 -5.86 -13.16
CA ARG A 70 -1.05 -6.49 -14.18
C ARG A 70 -2.06 -5.52 -14.80
N GLN A 71 -2.74 -4.73 -13.97
CA GLN A 71 -3.70 -3.74 -14.44
C GLN A 71 -3.03 -2.65 -15.30
N LYS A 72 -1.80 -2.22 -14.93
CA LYS A 72 -1.02 -1.28 -15.74
C LYS A 72 -0.63 -1.87 -17.09
N GLU A 73 -0.26 -3.15 -17.15
CA GLU A 73 0.01 -3.84 -18.42
C GLU A 73 -1.23 -3.93 -19.30
N ASP A 74 -2.39 -4.28 -18.73
CA ASP A 74 -3.63 -4.42 -19.49
C ASP A 74 -4.11 -3.05 -20.01
N ILE A 75 -4.00 -1.99 -19.22
CA ILE A 75 -4.24 -0.61 -19.67
C ILE A 75 -3.26 -0.24 -20.79
N GLY A 76 -1.97 -0.54 -20.62
CA GLY A 76 -0.95 -0.27 -21.64
C GLY A 76 -1.25 -0.99 -22.96
N ARG A 77 -1.66 -2.26 -22.91
CA ARG A 77 -2.10 -3.01 -24.09
C ARG A 77 -3.33 -2.37 -24.74
N GLN A 78 -4.34 -2.00 -23.96
CA GLN A 78 -5.52 -1.34 -24.51
C GLN A 78 -5.14 -0.04 -25.22
N VAL A 79 -4.32 0.82 -24.60
CA VAL A 79 -3.87 2.08 -25.21
C VAL A 79 -3.15 1.84 -26.54
N LEU A 80 -2.29 0.83 -26.64
CA LEU A 80 -1.63 0.47 -27.91
C LEU A 80 -2.66 0.05 -28.97
N THR A 81 -3.62 -0.81 -28.63
CA THR A 81 -4.66 -1.26 -29.58
C THR A 81 -5.57 -0.13 -30.05
N TYR A 82 -5.91 0.83 -29.17
CA TYR A 82 -6.66 2.03 -29.55
C TYR A 82 -5.83 2.94 -30.46
N GLY A 83 -4.54 3.13 -30.16
CA GLY A 83 -3.63 3.92 -31.00
C GLY A 83 -3.50 3.36 -32.41
N GLU A 84 -3.29 2.06 -32.56
CA GLU A 84 -3.21 1.38 -33.86
C GLU A 84 -4.53 1.50 -34.64
N SER A 85 -5.67 1.33 -33.96
CA SER A 85 -6.99 1.47 -34.57
C SER A 85 -7.23 2.89 -35.10
N HIS A 86 -6.84 3.93 -34.35
CA HIS A 86 -6.94 5.32 -34.78
C HIS A 86 -5.96 5.66 -35.91
N GLN A 87 -4.80 5.00 -35.97
CA GLN A 87 -3.81 5.21 -37.02
C GLN A 87 -4.30 4.67 -38.38
N CYS A 88 -4.89 3.46 -38.40
CA CYS A 88 -5.53 2.89 -39.60
C CYS A 88 -6.73 3.71 -40.13
N ILE A 89 -7.49 4.34 -39.24
CA ILE A 89 -8.59 5.25 -39.63
C ILE A 89 -8.03 6.53 -40.25
N SER A 90 -6.92 7.06 -39.72
CA SER A 90 -6.31 8.30 -40.23
C SER A 90 -5.63 8.13 -41.59
N SER A 91 -5.02 6.96 -41.87
CA SER A 91 -4.39 6.68 -43.16
C SER A 91 -5.43 6.53 -44.28
N SER A 92 -6.57 5.90 -43.96
CA SER A 92 -7.67 5.71 -44.91
C SER A 92 -8.34 7.04 -45.33
N PHE A 93 -8.29 8.09 -44.49
CA PHE A 93 -8.84 9.40 -44.83
C PHE A 93 -7.92 10.21 -45.77
N LYS A 94 -6.59 9.95 -45.78
CA LYS A 94 -5.64 10.68 -46.63
C LYS A 94 -5.54 10.13 -48.05
N GLU A 95 -5.89 8.87 -48.29
CA GLU A 95 -5.83 8.26 -49.63
C GLU A 95 -7.02 8.64 -50.53
N GLY A 96 -8.05 9.31 -50.00
CA GLY A 96 -9.24 9.73 -50.75
C GLY A 96 -9.15 11.08 -51.50
N HIS A 97 -8.03 11.82 -51.40
CA HIS A 97 -7.86 13.14 -52.02
C HIS A 97 -6.66 13.14 -52.98
N GLY A 98 -6.78 12.50 -54.14
CA GLY A 98 -5.66 12.41 -55.07
C GLY A 98 -5.96 11.82 -56.45
N HIS A 99 -6.95 12.34 -57.17
CA HIS A 99 -6.90 12.44 -58.64
C HIS A 99 -8.11 13.25 -59.13
N ALA A 100 -7.92 14.56 -59.28
CA ALA A 100 -8.74 15.34 -60.20
C ALA A 100 -7.94 15.42 -61.50
N ASP A 101 -8.24 14.54 -62.45
CA ASP A 101 -7.70 14.62 -63.80
C ASP A 101 -8.28 15.87 -64.50
N GLU A 102 -7.39 16.78 -64.87
CA GLU A 102 -7.70 17.92 -65.73
C GLU A 102 -8.17 17.44 -67.11
N PRO A 103 -9.31 17.91 -67.64
CA PRO A 103 -9.69 17.60 -69.01
C PRO A 103 -8.92 18.53 -69.96
N ARG A 104 -8.02 17.97 -70.78
CA ARG A 104 -7.53 18.67 -71.97
C ARG A 104 -8.58 18.57 -73.08
N GLY A 105 -9.34 19.64 -73.24
CA GLY A 105 -10.09 19.96 -74.47
C GLY A 105 -9.26 20.82 -75.40
#